data_AF-A0A944MJ04-F1
#
_entry.id   AF-A0A944MJ04-F1
#
_cell.length_a   1.000
_cell.length_b   1.000
_cell.length_c   1.000
_cell.angle_alpha   90.00
_cell.angle_beta   90.00
_cell.angle_gamma   90.00
#
_symmetry.space_group_name_H-M   'P 1'
#
loop_
_entity.id
_entity.type
_entity.pdbx_description
1 polymer ?
#
loop_
_entity_poly.entity_id
_entity_poly.type
_entity_poly.pdbx_seq_one_letter_code
_entity_poly.pdbx_strand_id
1 'polypeptide(L)'
;MWIFYKHLPRGVSTKEIKKVTLRGTRPSWSLLPVTKKSAVRRTKIIRIKDLNTESTEYHAIVQVESPVLADTIIENLDGRTVNGLFLKPHRYHRRFPNRDRRVSEQGTGLDEERRKQDRRRHNLITRVLDIN
;
A
#
# COMPACT_ATOMS: atom_id res chain seq x y z
N MET A 1 2.77 -8.92 -8.61
CA MET A 1 1.94 -7.71 -8.42
C MET A 1 2.22 -7.11 -7.05
N TRP A 2 1.91 -5.84 -6.80
CA TRP A 2 2.04 -5.21 -5.48
C TRP A 2 0.68 -4.71 -4.96
N ILE A 3 0.45 -4.85 -3.66
CA ILE A 3 -0.71 -4.34 -2.93
C ILE A 3 -0.21 -3.28 -1.95
N PHE A 4 -0.88 -2.15 -1.87
CA PHE A 4 -0.62 -1.07 -0.92
C PHE A 4 -1.70 -1.05 0.16
N TYR A 5 -1.29 -1.07 1.42
CA TYR A 5 -2.18 -0.90 2.58
C TYR A 5 -1.95 0.49 3.17
N LYS A 6 -3.02 1.28 3.22
CA LYS A 6 -2.98 2.66 3.70
C LYS A 6 -3.36 2.74 5.19
N HIS A 7 -2.77 3.70 5.91
CA HIS A 7 -3.22 4.14 7.24
C HIS A 7 -3.24 3.02 8.29
N LEU A 8 -2.14 2.29 8.36
CA LEU A 8 -1.94 1.24 9.36
C LEU A 8 -1.67 1.86 10.74
N PRO A 9 -2.04 1.16 11.83
CA PRO A 9 -1.70 1.61 13.17
C PRO A 9 -0.19 1.57 13.40
N ARG A 10 0.28 2.39 14.33
CA ARG A 10 1.68 2.40 14.76
C ARG A 10 2.06 1.04 15.34
N GLY A 11 3.27 0.57 15.02
CA GLY A 11 3.82 -0.67 15.57
C GLY A 11 3.43 -1.95 14.82
N VAL A 12 2.60 -1.85 13.78
CA VAL A 12 2.29 -2.99 12.91
C VAL A 12 3.58 -3.55 12.28
N SER A 13 3.73 -4.87 12.38
CA SER A 13 4.88 -5.61 11.86
C SER A 13 4.64 -6.15 10.45
N THR A 14 5.73 -6.45 9.73
CA THR A 14 5.65 -7.17 8.45
C THR A 14 4.98 -8.53 8.58
N LYS A 15 5.14 -9.22 9.72
CA LYS A 15 4.53 -10.52 10.01
C LYS A 15 3.01 -10.42 10.10
N GLU A 16 2.49 -9.41 10.78
CA GLU A 16 1.04 -9.18 10.90
C GLU A 16 0.44 -8.86 9.53
N ILE A 17 1.07 -7.96 8.76
CA ILE A 17 0.63 -7.66 7.40
C ILE A 17 0.65 -8.89 6.52
N LYS A 18 1.73 -9.68 6.54
CA LYS A 18 1.80 -10.96 5.80
C LYS A 18 0.67 -11.91 6.20
N LYS A 19 0.37 -12.04 7.50
CA LYS A 19 -0.71 -12.89 8.01
C LYS A 19 -2.08 -12.44 7.50
N VAL A 20 -2.39 -11.15 7.56
CA VAL A 20 -3.70 -10.64 7.06
C VAL A 20 -3.79 -10.72 5.54
N THR A 21 -2.70 -10.46 4.81
CA THR A 21 -2.65 -10.64 3.35
C THR A 21 -2.90 -12.10 2.97
N LEU A 22 -2.28 -13.05 3.65
CA LEU A 22 -2.50 -14.47 3.43
C LEU A 22 -3.95 -14.89 3.70
N ARG A 23 -4.63 -14.27 4.68
CA ARG A 23 -6.06 -14.49 4.93
C ARG A 23 -6.94 -14.00 3.77
N GLY A 24 -6.54 -12.91 3.11
CA GLY A 24 -7.23 -12.40 1.91
C GLY A 24 -7.13 -13.31 0.69
N THR A 25 -6.23 -14.30 0.68
CA THR A 25 -6.08 -15.23 -0.46
C THR A 25 -7.27 -16.18 -0.65
N ARG A 26 -8.24 -16.16 0.27
CA ARG A 26 -9.42 -17.02 0.24
C ARG A 26 -10.69 -16.23 0.52
N PRO A 27 -11.83 -16.69 -0.02
CA PRO A 27 -13.13 -16.17 0.36
C PRO A 27 -13.36 -16.33 1.86
N SER A 28 -14.03 -15.36 2.48
CA SER A 28 -14.27 -15.35 3.93
C SER A 28 -15.13 -16.51 4.46
N TRP A 29 -15.85 -17.22 3.60
CA TRP A 29 -16.65 -18.39 3.95
C TRP A 29 -15.86 -19.71 3.94
N SER A 30 -14.62 -19.71 3.43
CA SER A 30 -13.80 -20.92 3.32
C SER A 30 -13.08 -21.25 4.63
N LEU A 31 -13.36 -22.43 5.18
CA LEU A 31 -12.70 -22.97 6.39
C LEU A 31 -11.39 -23.72 6.09
N LEU A 32 -10.97 -23.82 4.83
CA LEU A 32 -9.78 -24.58 4.48
C LEU A 32 -8.50 -23.90 5.03
N PRO A 33 -7.48 -24.67 5.46
CA PRO A 33 -6.23 -24.13 5.98
C PRO A 33 -5.38 -23.49 4.88
N VAL A 34 -4.83 -22.29 5.12
CA VAL A 34 -4.07 -21.50 4.14
C VAL A 34 -2.89 -22.31 3.60
N THR A 35 -3.02 -22.84 2.39
CA THR A 35 -2.02 -23.72 1.76
C THR A 35 -0.97 -22.94 0.96
N LYS A 36 -1.26 -21.70 0.56
CA LYS A 36 -0.38 -20.89 -0.30
C LYS A 36 0.57 -20.01 0.51
N LYS A 37 1.47 -20.60 1.30
CA LYS A 37 2.49 -19.82 2.03
C LYS A 37 3.41 -19.01 1.10
N SER A 38 3.60 -19.43 -0.16
CA SER A 38 4.39 -18.73 -1.18
C SER A 38 3.68 -17.52 -1.82
N ALA A 39 2.37 -17.36 -1.59
CA ALA A 39 1.54 -16.30 -2.17
C ALA A 39 2.10 -14.88 -1.97
N VAL A 40 2.77 -14.65 -0.84
CA VAL A 40 3.41 -13.39 -0.48
C VAL A 40 4.93 -13.52 -0.61
N ARG A 41 5.51 -12.76 -1.53
CA ARG A 41 6.95 -12.79 -1.84
C ARG A 41 7.77 -11.84 -0.98
N ARG A 42 7.24 -10.63 -0.75
CA ARG A 42 7.92 -9.56 0.00
C ARG A 42 6.90 -8.67 0.69
N THR A 43 7.23 -8.17 1.87
CA THR A 43 6.43 -7.21 2.64
C THR A 43 7.33 -6.10 3.16
N LYS A 44 6.87 -4.86 3.07
CA LYS A 44 7.57 -3.71 3.64
C LYS A 44 6.60 -2.82 4.42
N ILE A 45 7.07 -2.30 5.54
CA ILE A 45 6.40 -1.21 6.27
C ILE A 45 7.07 0.11 5.91
N ILE A 46 6.26 1.09 5.55
CA ILE A 46 6.67 2.43 5.16
C ILE A 46 6.14 3.40 6.20
N ARG A 47 7.01 4.27 6.69
CA ARG A 47 6.65 5.41 7.54
C ARG A 47 6.82 6.70 6.75
N ILE A 48 5.79 7.52 6.75
CA ILE A 48 5.83 8.88 6.18
C ILE A 48 5.66 9.85 7.35
N LYS A 49 6.64 10.73 7.56
CA LYS A 49 6.53 11.85 8.49
C LYS A 49 6.31 13.13 7.69
N ASP A 50 5.24 13.85 8.01
CA ASP A 50 5.03 15.22 7.54
C ASP A 50 5.76 16.17 8.47
N LEU A 51 6.67 16.98 7.94
CA LEU A 51 7.46 17.91 8.74
C LEU A 51 6.70 19.20 9.08
N ASN A 52 5.63 19.52 8.34
CA ASN A 52 4.84 20.73 8.60
C ASN A 52 3.86 20.48 9.76
N THR A 53 3.24 19.30 9.80
CA THR A 53 2.22 18.93 10.80
C THR A 53 2.75 18.03 11.91
N GLU A 54 4.00 17.58 11.78
CA GLU A 54 4.63 16.52 12.59
C GLU A 54 3.90 15.16 12.58
N SER A 55 2.85 15.03 11.78
CA SER A 55 2.06 13.82 11.70
C SER A 55 2.88 12.66 11.11
N THR A 56 2.60 11.46 11.60
CA THR A 56 3.28 10.23 11.16
C THR A 56 2.25 9.22 10.69
N GLU A 57 2.43 8.74 9.46
CA GLU A 57 1.59 7.72 8.85
C GLU A 57 2.39 6.43 8.65
N TYR A 58 1.72 5.31 8.81
CA TYR A 58 2.27 3.98 8.54
C TYR A 58 1.48 3.34 7.40
N HIS A 59 2.20 2.76 6.46
CA HIS A 59 1.66 2.09 5.29
C HIS A 59 2.42 0.79 5.06
N ALA A 60 1.88 -0.10 4.23
CA ALA A 60 2.62 -1.28 3.81
C ALA A 60 2.53 -1.50 2.30
N ILE A 61 3.57 -2.09 1.74
CA ILE A 61 3.52 -2.67 0.39
C ILE A 61 3.81 -4.16 0.46
N VAL A 62 3.01 -4.95 -0.23
CA VAL A 62 3.12 -6.42 -0.26
C VAL A 62 3.22 -6.89 -1.69
N GLN A 63 4.26 -7.63 -2.02
CA GLN A 63 4.42 -8.29 -3.30
C GLN A 63 3.76 -9.66 -3.26
N VAL A 64 2.87 -9.90 -4.21
CA VAL A 64 2.18 -11.18 -4.39
C VAL A 64 2.51 -11.81 -5.75
N GLU A 65 2.33 -13.12 -5.84
CA GLU A 65 2.73 -13.94 -6.98
C GLU A 65 2.08 -13.50 -8.30
N SER A 66 0.76 -13.28 -8.31
CA SER A 66 0.00 -12.96 -9.53
C SER A 66 -0.94 -11.76 -9.36
N PRO A 67 -1.32 -11.08 -10.47
CA PRO A 67 -2.33 -10.02 -10.46
C PRO A 67 -3.70 -10.50 -9.96
N VAL A 68 -4.17 -11.65 -10.46
CA VAL A 68 -5.47 -12.23 -10.07
C VAL A 68 -5.54 -12.43 -8.55
N LEU A 69 -4.46 -12.93 -7.96
CA LEU A 69 -4.37 -13.11 -6.52
C LEU A 69 -4.41 -11.77 -5.76
N ALA A 70 -3.80 -10.73 -6.31
CA ALA A 70 -3.86 -9.40 -5.71
C ALA A 70 -5.30 -8.87 -5.68
N ASP A 71 -6.05 -9.08 -6.74
CA ASP A 71 -7.44 -8.65 -6.86
C ASP A 71 -8.32 -9.38 -5.86
N THR A 72 -8.19 -10.70 -5.79
CA THR A 72 -8.88 -11.51 -4.77
C THR A 72 -8.57 -11.03 -3.35
N ILE A 73 -7.29 -10.73 -3.04
CA ILE A 73 -6.90 -10.22 -1.72
C ILE A 73 -7.54 -8.86 -1.44
N ILE A 74 -7.57 -7.96 -2.43
CA ILE A 74 -8.16 -6.64 -2.29
C ILE A 74 -9.66 -6.78 -2.02
N GLU A 75 -10.38 -7.51 -2.86
CA GLU A 75 -11.83 -7.74 -2.72
C GLU A 75 -12.20 -8.36 -1.36
N ASN A 76 -11.39 -9.32 -0.88
CA ASN A 76 -11.67 -10.01 0.38
C ASN A 76 -11.31 -9.19 1.63
N LEU A 77 -10.46 -8.18 1.53
CA LEU A 77 -9.95 -7.44 2.69
C LEU A 77 -10.39 -5.97 2.73
N ASP A 78 -10.86 -5.40 1.62
CA ASP A 78 -11.23 -3.99 1.57
C ASP A 78 -12.39 -3.66 2.52
N GLY A 79 -12.17 -2.62 3.33
CA GLY A 79 -13.10 -2.17 4.37
C GLY A 79 -13.25 -3.13 5.56
N ARG A 80 -12.45 -4.20 5.66
CA ARG A 80 -12.60 -5.21 6.72
C ARG A 80 -11.61 -5.01 7.86
N THR A 81 -12.04 -5.39 9.06
CA THR A 81 -11.16 -5.51 10.22
C THR A 81 -10.71 -6.97 10.36
N VAL A 82 -9.40 -7.20 10.28
CA VAL A 82 -8.81 -8.54 10.41
C VAL A 82 -7.73 -8.51 11.48
N ASN A 83 -7.88 -9.34 12.51
CA ASN A 83 -6.99 -9.37 13.68
C ASN A 83 -6.84 -7.97 14.34
N GLY A 84 -7.94 -7.21 14.42
CA GLY A 84 -7.94 -5.85 14.97
C GLY A 84 -7.41 -4.77 14.02
N LEU A 85 -6.92 -5.13 12.82
CA LEU A 85 -6.44 -4.18 11.82
C LEU A 85 -7.53 -3.85 10.82
N PHE A 86 -7.94 -2.58 10.74
CA PHE A 86 -8.81 -2.09 9.68
C PHE A 86 -8.01 -1.92 8.38
N LEU A 87 -8.44 -2.60 7.31
CA LEU A 87 -7.66 -2.71 6.07
C LEU A 87 -8.30 -1.94 4.92
N LYS A 88 -7.46 -1.19 4.21
CA LYS A 88 -7.77 -0.52 2.93
C LYS A 88 -6.69 -0.87 1.91
N PRO A 89 -6.72 -2.09 1.35
CA PRO A 89 -5.78 -2.54 0.34
C PRO A 89 -6.13 -1.96 -1.03
N HIS A 90 -5.12 -1.55 -1.79
CA HIS A 90 -5.28 -1.08 -3.16
C HIS A 90 -4.17 -1.64 -4.05
N ARG A 91 -4.43 -1.73 -5.36
CA ARG A 91 -3.36 -2.06 -6.31
C ARG A 91 -2.24 -1.01 -6.25
N TYR A 92 -1.01 -1.46 -6.14
CA TYR A 92 0.16 -0.60 -6.21
C TYR A 92 0.81 -0.69 -7.60
N HIS A 93 0.76 0.41 -8.33
CA HIS A 93 1.42 0.54 -9.61
C HIS A 93 2.74 1.28 -9.43
N ARG A 94 3.85 0.58 -9.65
CA ARG A 94 5.17 1.21 -9.68
C ARG A 94 5.21 2.17 -10.86
N ARG A 95 5.49 3.44 -10.59
CA ARG A 95 5.70 4.43 -11.64
C ARG A 95 7.14 4.34 -12.13
N PHE A 96 7.31 4.34 -13.44
CA PHE A 96 8.62 4.42 -14.06
C PHE A 96 8.91 5.89 -14.37
N PRO A 97 10.02 6.47 -13.87
CA PRO A 97 10.31 7.90 -14.04
C PRO A 97 10.29 8.35 -15.50
N ASN A 98 10.81 7.52 -16.40
CA ASN A 98 10.87 7.78 -17.85
C ASN A 98 9.52 7.71 -18.59
N ARG A 99 8.45 7.27 -17.93
CA ARG A 99 7.07 7.21 -18.47
C ARG A 99 6.10 8.04 -17.65
N ASP A 100 6.61 8.83 -16.70
CA ASP A 100 5.78 9.70 -15.90
C ASP A 100 5.51 10.99 -16.70
N ARG A 101 4.32 11.09 -17.30
CA ARG A 101 3.88 12.26 -18.08
C ARG A 101 4.00 13.57 -17.27
N ARG A 102 4.00 13.48 -15.94
CA ARG A 102 4.19 14.62 -15.02
C ARG A 102 5.59 15.24 -15.06
N VAL A 103 6.57 14.52 -15.61
CA VAL A 103 7.95 15.01 -15.81
C VAL A 103 8.10 15.67 -17.17
N SER A 104 7.27 15.28 -18.15
CA SER A 104 7.31 15.77 -19.53
C SER A 104 6.47 17.04 -19.76
N GLU A 105 5.48 17.32 -18.91
CA GLU A 105 4.64 18.52 -18.97
C GLU A 105 5.28 19.64 -18.13
N GLN A 106 6.28 20.32 -18.72
CA GLN A 106 6.66 21.70 -18.39
C GLN A 106 5.99 22.66 -19.40
N GLY A 107 4.75 22.38 -19.80
CA GLY A 107 4.02 23.13 -20.81
C GLY A 107 2.99 24.07 -20.19
N THR A 108 3.29 25.37 -20.24
CA THR A 108 2.37 26.54 -20.19
C THR A 108 0.94 26.30 -19.70
N GLY A 109 0.63 26.69 -18.46
CA GLY A 109 -0.76 26.85 -18.05
C GLY A 109 -0.96 27.05 -16.55
N LEU A 110 -1.44 28.23 -16.15
CA LEU A 110 -1.80 28.63 -14.78
C LEU A 110 -2.70 27.62 -14.04
N ASP A 111 -3.42 26.75 -14.76
CA ASP A 111 -4.25 25.66 -14.20
C ASP A 111 -3.44 24.46 -13.66
N GLU A 112 -2.19 24.26 -14.09
CA GLU A 112 -1.33 23.20 -13.54
C GLU A 112 -0.84 23.51 -12.13
N GLU A 113 -0.59 24.78 -11.81
CA GLU A 113 -0.07 25.20 -10.50
C GLU A 113 -1.10 24.99 -9.39
N ARG A 114 -2.37 25.34 -9.61
CA ARG A 114 -3.48 25.02 -8.68
C ARG A 114 -3.58 23.52 -8.43
N ARG A 115 -3.48 22.69 -9.48
CA ARG A 115 -3.56 21.22 -9.34
C ARG A 115 -2.31 20.60 -8.71
N LYS A 116 -1.13 21.21 -8.88
CA LYS A 116 0.15 20.79 -8.28
C LYS A 116 0.20 21.11 -6.78
N GLN A 117 -0.21 22.30 -6.36
CA GLN A 117 -0.21 22.73 -4.96
C GLN A 117 -1.25 21.99 -4.10
N ASP A 118 -2.45 21.75 -4.63
CA ASP A 118 -3.59 21.27 -3.81
C ASP A 118 -3.56 19.75 -3.52
N ARG A 119 -2.70 18.98 -4.20
CA ARG A 119 -2.69 17.50 -4.12
C ARG A 119 -1.38 16.90 -3.64
N ARG A 120 -0.30 17.68 -3.51
CA ARG A 120 1.02 17.16 -3.14
C ARG A 120 1.44 17.75 -1.81
N ARG A 121 1.59 16.89 -0.82
CA ARG A 121 2.22 17.28 0.45
C ARG A 121 3.70 17.50 0.20
N HIS A 122 4.15 18.73 0.42
CA HIS A 122 5.55 19.09 0.45
C HIS A 122 6.14 18.75 1.83
N ASN A 123 7.47 18.62 1.94
CA ASN A 123 8.18 18.35 3.20
C ASN A 123 7.84 17.00 3.88
N LEU A 124 7.78 15.92 3.09
CA LEU A 124 7.61 14.57 3.62
C LEU A 124 8.95 13.83 3.74
N ILE A 125 9.19 13.17 4.88
CA ILE A 125 10.26 12.18 5.04
C ILE A 125 9.65 10.78 4.97
N THR A 126 10.06 10.01 3.97
CA THR A 126 9.66 8.60 3.83
C THR A 126 10.80 7.68 4.28
N ARG A 127 10.49 6.69 5.11
CA ARG A 127 11.44 5.64 5.53
C ARG A 127 10.81 4.26 5.40
N VAL A 128 11.59 3.27 5.01
CA VAL A 128 11.22 1.86 5.12
C VAL A 128 11.69 1.37 6.48
N LEU A 129 10.75 0.88 7.30
CA LEU A 129 11.05 0.47 8.68
C LEU A 129 11.44 -1.01 8.80
N ASP A 130 10.83 -1.86 7.99
CA ASP A 130 10.99 -3.31 8.05
C ASP A 130 10.79 -3.92 6.65
N ILE A 131 11.52 -5.00 6.37
CA ILE A 131 11.52 -5.75 5.11
C ILE A 131 11.57 -7.24 5.42
N ASN A 132 10.56 -7.99 4.97
CA ASN A 132 10.49 -9.45 5.06
C ASN A 132 10.19 -10.08 3.71
#